data_AF-W1QKI7-F1
#
_entry.id   AF-W1QKI7-F1
#
_cell.length_a   1.000
_cell.length_b   1.000
_cell.length_c   1.000
_cell.angle_alpha   90.00
_cell.angle_beta   90.00
_cell.angle_gamma   90.00
#
_symmetry.space_group_name_H-M   'P 1'
#
loop_
_entity.id
_entity.type
_entity.pdbx_description
1 polymer ?
#
loop_
_entity_poly.entity_id
_entity_poly.type
_entity_poly.pdbx_seq_one_letter_code
_entity_poly.pdbx_strand_id
1 'polypeptide(L)'
;MSSYRKQVYRNRQRLFSNDLKALLYAFGDSPAPNHETIQTLEDVLTTYMIDLIVAANHSRLAHGRNRLKIDDVKFVLRKDPTKLARIHDLQKMDREISKAKKLFDEKAQKKE
;
A
#
# COMPACT_ATOMS: atom_id res chain seq x y z
N MET A 1 -6.62 21.68 20.04
CA MET A 1 -5.30 21.02 19.92
C MET A 1 -5.54 19.52 19.98
N SER A 2 -5.37 18.81 18.86
CA SER A 2 -5.57 17.36 18.81
C SER A 2 -4.36 16.67 19.47
N SER A 3 -4.58 16.03 20.61
CA SER A 3 -3.55 15.25 21.31
C SER A 3 -3.07 14.13 20.41
N TYR A 4 -1.84 14.25 19.90
CA TYR A 4 -1.11 13.13 19.31
C TYR A 4 -0.80 12.11 20.42
N ARG A 5 -1.74 11.21 20.67
CA ARG A 5 -1.50 10.05 21.53
C ARG A 5 -0.54 9.13 20.78
N LYS A 6 0.76 9.21 21.09
CA LYS A 6 1.75 8.20 20.70
C LYS A 6 1.33 6.88 21.35
N GLN A 7 0.57 6.09 20.62
CA GLN A 7 0.19 4.75 21.04
C GLN A 7 1.46 3.90 20.93
N VAL A 8 2.11 3.63 22.06
CA VAL A 8 3.29 2.76 22.11
C VAL A 8 2.80 1.32 22.00
N TYR A 9 2.78 0.81 20.77
CA TYR A 9 2.34 -0.57 20.50
C TYR A 9 3.45 -1.56 20.90
N ARG A 10 3.47 -1.97 22.18
CA ARG A 10 4.51 -2.85 22.74
C ARG A 10 4.42 -4.33 22.33
N ASN A 11 3.47 -4.75 21.50
CA ASN A 11 3.34 -6.13 20.99
C ASN A 11 2.60 -6.16 19.64
N ARG A 12 3.13 -5.47 18.62
CA ARG A 12 2.58 -5.60 17.26
C ARG A 12 3.14 -6.85 16.58
N GLN A 13 2.25 -7.66 16.03
CA GLN A 13 2.63 -8.76 15.15
C GLN A 13 3.46 -8.18 13.99
N ARG A 14 4.63 -8.77 13.74
CA ARG A 14 5.50 -8.40 12.63
C ARG A 14 4.98 -9.07 11.36
N LEU A 15 4.44 -8.29 10.44
CA LEU A 15 3.79 -8.72 9.21
C LEU A 15 4.73 -8.68 8.01
N PHE A 16 5.68 -7.74 7.99
CA PHE A 16 6.46 -7.40 6.78
C PHE A 16 7.93 -7.77 6.87
N SER A 17 8.36 -8.46 7.93
CA SER A 17 9.78 -8.73 8.17
C SER A 17 10.48 -9.48 7.01
N ASN A 18 9.81 -10.44 6.36
CA ASN A 18 10.39 -11.16 5.22
C ASN A 18 10.43 -10.31 3.95
N ASP A 19 9.36 -9.54 3.70
CA ASP A 19 9.28 -8.65 2.55
C ASP A 19 10.33 -7.53 2.66
N LEU A 20 10.52 -6.97 3.85
CA LEU A 20 11.53 -5.94 4.12
C LEU A 20 12.94 -6.46 3.93
N LYS A 21 13.24 -7.72 4.31
CA LYS A 21 14.54 -8.34 4.02
C LYS A 21 14.79 -8.43 2.52
N ALA A 22 13.82 -8.94 1.76
CA ALA A 22 13.92 -9.06 0.31
C ALA A 22 14.07 -7.68 -0.35
N LEU A 23 13.33 -6.68 0.14
CA LEU A 23 13.38 -5.32 -0.35
C LEU A 23 14.75 -4.68 -0.10
N LEU A 24 15.28 -4.79 1.13
CA LEU A 24 16.61 -4.29 1.48
C LEU A 24 17.69 -4.87 0.56
N TYR A 25 17.67 -6.19 0.36
CA TYR A 25 18.60 -6.85 -0.57
C TYR A 25 18.44 -6.33 -2.01
N ALA A 26 17.21 -6.17 -2.49
CA ALA A 26 16.95 -5.64 -3.84
C ALA A 26 17.40 -4.19 -4.01
N PHE A 27 17.48 -3.40 -2.93
CA PHE A 27 18.05 -2.06 -2.91
C PHE A 27 19.57 -2.03 -2.66
N GLY A 28 20.23 -3.19 -2.60
CA GLY A 28 21.68 -3.31 -2.49
C GLY A 28 22.22 -3.44 -1.06
N ASP A 29 21.37 -3.72 -0.08
CA ASP A 29 21.80 -4.09 1.28
C ASP A 29 22.32 -5.55 1.33
N SER A 30 22.80 -5.98 2.50
CA SER A 30 23.26 -7.34 2.78
C SER A 30 22.18 -8.41 2.52
N PRO A 31 22.55 -9.63 2.05
CA PRO A 31 21.63 -10.78 2.02
C PRO A 31 21.04 -11.15 3.39
N ALA A 32 21.73 -10.78 4.47
CA ALA A 32 21.25 -10.93 5.84
C ALA A 32 21.31 -9.55 6.55
N PRO A 33 20.29 -8.69 6.35
CA PRO A 33 20.23 -7.38 7.00
C PRO A 33 20.09 -7.50 8.52
N ASN A 34 20.58 -6.49 9.23
CA ASN A 34 20.48 -6.43 10.68
C ASN A 34 19.03 -6.49 11.16
N HIS A 35 18.78 -7.28 12.20
CA HIS A 35 17.43 -7.48 12.74
C HIS A 35 16.79 -6.17 13.21
N GLU A 36 17.56 -5.32 13.89
CA GLU A 36 17.10 -4.02 14.39
C GLU A 36 16.70 -3.07 13.25
N THR A 37 17.41 -3.10 12.12
CA THR A 37 17.07 -2.33 10.92
C THR A 37 15.71 -2.75 10.37
N ILE A 38 15.48 -4.06 10.24
CA ILE A 38 14.20 -4.60 9.76
C ILE A 38 13.06 -4.19 10.69
N GLN A 39 13.24 -4.35 12.01
CA GLN A 39 12.22 -3.97 12.99
C GLN A 39 11.90 -2.46 12.93
N THR A 40 12.93 -1.62 12.83
CA THR A 40 12.78 -0.17 12.76
C THR A 40 12.04 0.24 11.49
N LEU A 41 12.42 -0.32 10.34
CA LEU A 41 11.73 -0.06 9.08
C LEU A 41 10.28 -0.51 9.12
N GLU A 42 10.00 -1.65 9.76
CA GLU A 42 8.63 -2.14 9.92
C GLU A 42 7.78 -1.20 10.79
N ASP A 43 8.36 -0.64 11.85
CA ASP A 43 7.67 0.36 12.69
C ASP A 43 7.39 1.67 11.93
N VAL A 44 8.35 2.15 11.12
CA VAL A 44 8.17 3.32 10.25
C VAL A 44 7.10 3.06 9.19
N LEU A 45 7.18 1.93 8.48
CA LEU A 45 6.23 1.53 7.44
C LEU A 45 4.81 1.42 8.00
N THR A 46 4.65 0.74 9.13
CA THR A 46 3.34 0.57 9.76
C THR A 46 2.74 1.90 10.19
N THR A 47 3.56 2.78 10.78
CA THR A 47 3.13 4.12 11.19
C THR A 47 2.68 4.94 9.98
N TYR A 48 3.48 4.95 8.92
CA TYR A 48 3.14 5.64 7.68
C TYR A 48 1.82 5.13 7.07
N MET A 49 1.62 3.80 7.02
CA MET A 49 0.38 3.24 6.47
C MET A 49 -0.85 3.62 7.30
N ILE A 50 -0.74 3.62 8.63
CA ILE A 50 -1.83 4.05 9.51
C ILE A 50 -2.18 5.52 9.23
N ASP A 51 -1.18 6.40 9.23
CA ASP A 51 -1.39 7.83 9.00
C ASP A 51 -2.01 8.12 7.63
N LEU A 52 -1.54 7.40 6.59
CA LEU A 52 -2.08 7.50 5.24
C LEU A 52 -3.56 7.09 5.18
N ILE A 53 -3.93 5.97 5.81
CA ILE A 53 -5.31 5.47 5.80
C ILE A 53 -6.22 6.35 6.66
N VAL A 54 -5.74 6.89 7.78
CA VAL A 54 -6.49 7.85 8.59
C VAL A 54 -6.77 9.12 7.79
N ALA A 55 -5.78 9.67 7.09
CA ALA A 55 -5.97 10.82 6.21
C ALA A 55 -6.95 10.52 5.06
N ALA A 56 -6.86 9.33 4.45
CA ALA A 56 -7.79 8.92 3.39
C ALA A 56 -9.21 8.73 3.94
N ASN A 57 -9.36 8.25 5.16
CA ASN A 57 -10.65 8.14 5.84
C ASN A 57 -11.27 9.52 6.12
N HIS A 58 -10.46 10.52 6.49
CA HIS A 58 -10.94 11.91 6.61
C HIS A 58 -11.44 12.45 5.26
N SER A 59 -10.70 12.20 4.17
CA SER A 59 -11.16 12.53 2.81
C SER A 59 -12.50 11.85 2.50
N ARG A 60 -12.63 10.54 2.77
CA ARG A 60 -13.87 9.79 2.55
C ARG A 60 -15.06 10.42 3.29
N LEU A 61 -14.87 10.73 4.57
CA LEU A 61 -15.89 11.33 5.43
C LEU A 61 -16.31 12.72 4.95
N ALA A 62 -15.34 13.55 4.51
CA ALA A 62 -15.63 14.87 3.93
C ALA A 62 -16.49 14.78 2.66
N HIS A 63 -16.37 13.69 1.91
CA HIS A 63 -17.22 13.39 0.74
C HIS A 63 -18.54 12.68 1.10
N GLY A 64 -18.86 12.50 2.38
CA GLY A 64 -20.12 11.86 2.83
C GLY A 64 -20.26 10.38 2.44
N ARG A 65 -19.17 9.71 2.05
CA ARG A 65 -19.20 8.32 1.58
C ARG A 65 -18.99 7.35 2.73
N ASN A 66 -19.69 6.21 2.74
CA ASN A 66 -19.51 5.18 3.78
C ASN A 66 -18.33 4.24 3.52
N ARG A 67 -17.87 4.10 2.28
CA ARG A 67 -16.77 3.19 1.89
C ARG A 67 -15.56 3.96 1.37
N LEU A 68 -14.38 3.57 1.87
CA LEU A 68 -13.09 4.09 1.40
C LEU A 68 -12.88 3.67 -0.06
N LYS A 69 -12.44 4.59 -0.91
CA LYS A 69 -12.10 4.33 -2.31
C LYS A 69 -10.63 4.66 -2.56
N ILE A 70 -10.07 4.11 -3.64
CA ILE A 70 -8.70 4.42 -4.07
C ILE A 70 -8.53 5.94 -4.31
N ASP A 71 -9.58 6.62 -4.77
CA ASP A 71 -9.51 8.07 -5.01
C ASP A 71 -9.31 8.90 -3.74
N ASP A 72 -9.69 8.38 -2.55
CA ASP A 72 -9.35 9.00 -1.27
C ASP A 72 -7.85 8.95 -1.01
N VAL A 73 -7.22 7.81 -1.30
CA VAL A 73 -5.77 7.62 -1.16
C VAL A 73 -5.03 8.50 -2.17
N LYS A 74 -5.49 8.56 -3.43
CA LYS A 74 -4.93 9.47 -4.44
C LYS A 74 -5.02 10.93 -4.01
N PHE A 75 -6.14 11.34 -3.44
CA PHE A 75 -6.31 12.71 -2.96
C PHE A 75 -5.30 13.04 -1.84
N VAL A 76 -5.09 12.13 -0.90
CA VAL A 76 -4.07 12.32 0.15
C VAL A 76 -2.67 12.41 -0.46
N LEU A 77 -2.35 11.58 -1.43
CA LEU A 77 -1.06 11.54 -2.12
C LEU A 77 -0.89 12.57 -3.23
N ARG A 78 -1.83 13.51 -3.42
CA ARG A 78 -1.80 14.49 -4.53
C ARG A 78 -0.56 15.38 -4.58
N LYS A 79 0.17 15.50 -3.47
CA LYS A 79 1.41 16.27 -3.35
C LYS A 79 2.67 15.42 -3.52
N ASP A 80 2.53 14.11 -3.70
CA ASP A 80 3.61 13.16 -3.95
C ASP A 80 3.45 12.58 -5.37
N PRO A 81 3.99 13.27 -6.40
CA PRO A 81 3.76 12.88 -7.79
C PRO A 81 4.29 11.48 -8.10
N THR A 82 5.38 11.05 -7.46
CA THR A 82 5.99 9.73 -7.67
C THR A 82 5.08 8.61 -7.17
N LYS A 83 4.57 8.72 -5.93
CA LYS A 83 3.64 7.71 -5.39
C LYS A 83 2.29 7.73 -6.13
N LEU A 84 1.81 8.92 -6.49
CA LEU A 84 0.56 9.05 -7.24
C LEU A 84 0.67 8.40 -8.64
N ALA A 85 1.74 8.69 -9.38
CA ALA A 85 2.00 8.09 -10.69
C ALA A 85 2.05 6.56 -10.58
N ARG A 86 2.76 6.03 -9.56
CA ARG A 86 2.83 4.59 -9.32
C ARG A 86 1.45 3.94 -9.12
N ILE A 87 0.54 4.60 -8.41
CA ILE A 87 -0.85 4.11 -8.26
C ILE A 87 -1.56 4.06 -9.60
N HIS A 88 -1.41 5.09 -10.44
CA HIS A 88 -2.01 5.10 -11.78
C HIS A 88 -1.48 3.97 -12.66
N ASP A 89 -0.17 3.72 -12.65
CA ASP A 89 0.45 2.63 -13.40
C ASP A 89 -0.07 1.27 -12.95
N LEU A 90 -0.13 1.03 -11.63
CA LEU A 90 -0.67 -0.21 -11.07
C LEU A 90 -2.13 -0.43 -11.47
N GLN A 91 -2.97 0.61 -11.41
CA GLN A 91 -4.36 0.51 -11.88
C GLN A 91 -4.48 0.30 -13.39
N LYS A 92 -3.53 0.78 -14.19
CA LYS A 92 -3.51 0.54 -15.63
C LYS A 92 -3.16 -0.93 -15.92
N MET A 93 -2.09 -1.43 -15.31
CA MET A 93 -1.65 -2.82 -15.47
C MET A 93 -2.73 -3.82 -15.00
N ASP A 94 -3.38 -3.56 -13.86
CA ASP A 94 -4.47 -4.41 -13.36
C ASP A 94 -5.65 -4.47 -14.34
N ARG A 95 -6.01 -3.34 -14.97
CA ARG A 95 -7.04 -3.29 -16.01
C ARG A 95 -6.64 -4.07 -17.26
N GLU A 96 -5.37 -3.99 -17.68
CA GLU A 96 -4.85 -4.74 -18.83
C GLU A 96 -4.86 -6.25 -18.56
N ILE A 97 -4.38 -6.68 -17.39
CA ILE A 97 -4.42 -8.09 -16.96
C ILE A 97 -5.87 -8.60 -16.90
N SER A 98 -6.77 -7.81 -16.32
CA SER A 98 -8.18 -8.18 -16.21
C SER A 98 -8.86 -8.32 -17.58
N LYS A 99 -8.52 -7.45 -18.55
CA LYS A 99 -9.01 -7.58 -19.94
C LYS A 99 -8.46 -8.82 -20.62
N ALA A 100 -7.16 -9.10 -20.45
CA ALA A 100 -6.52 -10.27 -21.05
C ALA A 100 -7.13 -11.58 -20.53
N LYS A 101 -7.43 -11.67 -19.22
CA LYS A 101 -8.12 -12.83 -18.62
C LYS A 101 -9.50 -13.06 -19.23
N LYS A 102 -10.33 -12.01 -19.33
CA LYS A 102 -11.66 -12.11 -19.93
C LYS A 102 -11.62 -12.61 -21.39
N LEU A 103 -10.69 -12.09 -22.19
CA LEU A 103 -10.50 -12.53 -23.57
C LEU A 103 -10.11 -14.01 -23.69
N PHE A 104 -9.41 -14.56 -22.70
CA PHE A 104 -9.05 -15.97 -22.66
C PHE A 104 -10.27 -16.85 -22.32
N ASP A 105 -11.03 -16.46 -21.30
CA ASP A 105 -12.23 -17.18 -20.85
C ASP A 105 -13.31 -17.23 -21.96
N GLU A 106 -13.54 -16.10 -22.65
CA GLU A 106 -14.48 -16.03 -23.79
C GLU A 106 -14.05 -16.91 -24.98
N LYS A 107 -12.75 -17.08 -25.20
CA LYS A 107 -12.23 -17.96 -26.27
C LYS A 107 -12.31 -19.43 -25.90
N ALA A 108 -12.19 -19.77 -24.61
CA ALA A 108 -12.36 -21.14 -24.13
C ALA A 108 -13.80 -21.61 -24.32
N GLN A 109 -14.79 -20.76 -23.99
CA GLN A 109 -16.22 -21.08 -24.15
C GLN A 109 -16.68 -21.21 -25.60
N LYS A 110 -15.96 -20.61 -26.57
CA LYS A 110 -16.30 -20.71 -28.00
C LYS A 110 -15.68 -21.92 -28.72
N LYS A 111 -14.84 -22.70 -28.03
CA LYS A 111 -14.20 -23.90 -28.59
C LYS A 111 -14.88 -25.20 -28.14
N GLU A 112 -15.86 -25.11 -27.25
CA GLU A 112 -16.86 -26.16 -26.96
C GLU A 112 -18.14 -25.88 -27.77
#